data_AF-A0A7X9DFP9-F1
#
_entry.id   AF-A0A7X9DFP9-F1
#
_cell.length_a   1.000
_cell.length_b   1.000
_cell.length_c   1.000
_cell.angle_alpha   90.00
_cell.angle_beta   90.00
_cell.angle_gamma   90.00
#
_symmetry.space_group_name_H-M   'P 1'
#
loop_
_entity.id
_entity.type
_entity.pdbx_description
1 polymer ?
#
loop_
_entity_poly.entity_id
_entity_poly.type
_entity_poly.pdbx_seq_one_letter_code
_entity_poly.pdbx_strand_id
1 'polypeptide(L)'
;MPETVNAHFFAVINPELCTQCGTCETRCQIQAIQNTDGLRSIIQQKCIGCGLCVSTCPNNAITLIHKDKSQDTVPPKDQDDWYREKSKSRSSV
;
A
#
# COMPACT_ATOMS: atom_id res chain seq x y z
N MET A 1 -12.33 -7.47 -11.03
CA MET A 1 -10.87 -7.58 -11.26
C MET A 1 -10.27 -8.02 -9.93
N PRO A 2 -9.52 -9.13 -9.81
CA PRO A 2 -9.16 -9.64 -8.49
C PRO A 2 -8.20 -8.68 -7.79
N GLU A 3 -8.51 -8.41 -6.52
CA GLU A 3 -7.94 -7.39 -5.64
C GLU A 3 -6.59 -7.81 -5.05
N THR A 4 -5.56 -7.99 -5.87
CA THR A 4 -4.24 -8.44 -5.35
C THR A 4 -3.10 -7.73 -6.04
N VAL A 5 -2.96 -6.42 -5.82
CA VAL A 5 -1.64 -5.78 -5.90
C VAL A 5 -1.02 -5.92 -4.52
N ASN A 6 -0.46 -7.10 -4.23
CA ASN A 6 0.17 -7.36 -2.94
C ASN A 6 1.55 -6.69 -2.93
N ALA A 7 1.59 -5.43 -2.50
CA ALA A 7 2.85 -4.74 -2.33
C ALA A 7 3.56 -5.27 -1.08
N HIS A 8 4.70 -5.93 -1.30
CA HIS A 8 5.59 -6.42 -0.25
C HIS A 8 6.21 -5.29 0.58
N PHE A 9 6.07 -4.03 0.16
CA PHE A 9 6.62 -2.87 0.85
C PHE A 9 5.54 -1.83 1.13
N PHE A 10 5.71 -1.08 2.22
CA PHE A 10 4.94 0.13 2.52
C PHE A 10 5.90 1.21 3.01
N ALA A 11 5.50 2.46 2.81
CA ALA A 11 6.26 3.60 3.30
C ALA A 11 5.72 4.08 4.66
N VAL A 12 6.62 4.54 5.52
CA VAL A 12 6.33 5.09 6.85
C VAL A 12 6.97 6.47 6.95
N ILE A 13 6.24 7.44 7.49
CA ILE A 13 6.70 8.81 7.70
C ILE A 13 7.07 8.97 9.17
N ASN A 14 8.28 9.47 9.43
CA ASN A 14 8.71 9.86 10.77
C ASN A 14 8.20 11.29 11.07
N PRO A 15 7.34 11.48 12.08
CA PRO A 15 6.78 12.78 12.41
C PRO A 15 7.83 13.79 12.91
N GLU A 16 8.93 13.33 13.51
CA GLU A 16 9.96 14.22 14.07
C GLU A 16 10.80 14.92 12.99
N LEU A 17 10.95 14.28 11.83
CA LEU A 17 11.72 14.80 10.69
C LEU A 17 10.84 15.50 9.64
N CYS A 18 9.52 15.35 9.75
CA CYS A 18 8.57 15.85 8.76
C CYS A 18 8.29 17.33 8.97
N THR A 19 8.71 18.19 8.03
CA THR A 19 8.39 19.64 8.02
C THR A 19 7.04 19.95 7.40
N GLN A 20 6.24 18.93 7.12
CA GLN A 20 4.89 19.08 6.60
C GLN A 20 4.79 19.81 5.24
N CYS A 21 5.82 19.67 4.38
CA CYS A 21 5.91 20.33 3.07
C CYS A 21 4.88 19.89 2.02
N GLY A 22 4.34 18.67 2.11
CA GLY A 22 3.31 18.18 1.18
C GLY A 22 3.78 17.59 -0.14
N THR A 23 5.08 17.65 -0.45
CA THR A 23 5.61 17.12 -1.71
C THR A 23 5.29 15.63 -1.93
N CYS A 24 5.36 14.83 -0.87
CA CYS A 24 5.06 13.40 -0.94
C CYS A 24 3.60 13.10 -1.33
N GLU A 25 2.67 13.94 -0.88
CA GLU A 25 1.23 13.80 -1.15
C GLU A 25 0.92 14.06 -2.62
N THR A 26 1.44 15.15 -3.18
CA THR A 26 1.28 15.50 -4.60
C THR A 26 1.87 14.45 -5.55
N ARG A 27 2.95 13.79 -5.12
CA ARG A 27 3.62 12.75 -5.93
C ARG A 27 2.94 11.40 -5.83
N CYS A 28 2.09 11.16 -4.83
CA CYS A 28 1.46 9.87 -4.60
C CYS A 28 0.30 9.63 -5.59
N GLN A 29 0.56 8.88 -6.66
CA GLN A 29 -0.43 8.59 -7.72
C GLN A 29 -1.67 7.82 -7.23
N ILE A 30 -1.52 7.09 -6.13
CA ILE A 30 -2.58 6.28 -5.51
C ILE A 30 -3.24 6.96 -4.30
N GLN A 31 -2.84 8.20 -3.99
CA GLN A 31 -3.38 8.99 -2.89
C GLN A 31 -3.40 8.22 -1.54
N ALA A 32 -2.30 7.54 -1.23
CA ALA A 32 -2.15 6.75 -0.02
C ALA A 32 -1.60 7.53 1.18
N ILE A 33 -1.51 8.86 1.11
CA ILE A 33 -1.03 9.72 2.18
C ILE A 33 -2.21 10.53 2.68
N GLN A 34 -2.46 10.50 3.98
CA GLN A 34 -3.45 11.32 4.66
C GLN A 34 -2.76 12.37 5.52
N ASN A 35 -3.45 13.49 5.74
CA ASN A 35 -3.02 14.53 6.67
C ASN A 35 -3.98 14.52 7.87
N THR A 36 -3.45 14.30 9.07
CA THR A 36 -4.18 14.31 10.34
C THR A 36 -3.52 15.33 11.25
N ASP A 37 -4.17 16.47 11.46
CA ASP A 37 -3.70 17.54 12.34
C ASP A 37 -2.28 18.05 12.04
N GLY A 38 -1.93 18.14 10.75
CA GLY A 38 -0.60 18.56 10.28
C GLY A 38 0.39 17.40 10.15
N LEU A 39 0.11 16.25 10.75
CA LEU A 39 0.94 15.05 10.63
C LEU A 39 0.53 14.26 9.39
N ARG A 40 1.51 13.99 8.51
CA ARG A 40 1.29 13.13 7.35
C ARG A 40 1.52 11.68 7.71
N SER A 41 0.53 10.85 7.42
CA SER A 41 0.52 9.42 7.69
C SER A 41 0.20 8.64 6.42
N ILE A 42 0.76 7.43 6.31
CA ILE A 42 0.55 6.57 5.14
C ILE A 42 -0.53 5.53 5.43
N ILE A 43 -1.50 5.43 4.52
CA ILE A 43 -2.54 4.40 4.53
C ILE A 43 -1.92 3.12 3.94
N GLN A 44 -1.48 2.21 4.80
CA GLN A 44 -0.83 0.95 4.41
C GLN A 44 -1.67 0.07 3.47
N GLN A 45 -3.00 0.15 3.57
CA GLN A 45 -3.95 -0.59 2.73
C GLN A 45 -3.95 -0.10 1.27
N LYS A 46 -3.67 1.19 1.05
CA LYS A 46 -3.57 1.76 -0.29
C LYS A 46 -2.13 1.75 -0.79
N CYS A 47 -1.15 1.92 0.10
CA CYS A 47 0.25 2.06 -0.25
C CYS A 47 0.79 0.83 -1.00
N ILE A 48 1.24 1.06 -2.24
CA ILE A 48 1.86 0.03 -3.08
C ILE A 48 3.39 -0.06 -2.91
N GLY A 49 3.98 0.71 -1.99
CA GLY A 49 5.43 0.66 -1.75
C GLY A 49 6.30 1.12 -2.92
N CYS A 50 5.83 2.02 -3.79
CA CYS A 50 6.59 2.45 -4.97
C CYS A 50 7.87 3.27 -4.68
N GLY A 51 8.03 3.79 -3.46
CA GLY A 51 9.23 4.53 -3.05
C GLY A 51 9.32 5.98 -3.54
N LEU A 52 8.38 6.47 -4.35
CA LEU A 52 8.44 7.83 -4.89
C LEU A 52 8.42 8.91 -3.80
N CYS A 53 7.71 8.67 -2.70
CA CYS A 53 7.69 9.56 -1.54
C CYS A 53 9.06 9.67 -0.87
N VAL A 54 9.84 8.59 -0.80
CA VAL A 54 11.19 8.58 -0.21
C VAL A 54 12.14 9.44 -1.05
N SER A 55 12.14 9.25 -2.37
CA SER A 55 13.02 9.99 -3.28
C SER A 55 12.71 11.48 -3.37
N THR A 56 11.48 11.88 -3.05
CA THR A 56 11.03 13.28 -3.17
C THR A 56 11.03 14.03 -1.85
N CYS A 57 11.27 13.35 -0.72
CA CYS A 57 11.30 13.98 0.59
C CYS A 57 12.63 14.71 0.81
N PRO A 58 12.64 16.04 0.98
CA PRO A 58 13.89 16.80 1.17
C PRO A 58 14.58 16.51 2.51
N ASN A 59 13.82 16.05 3.51
CA ASN A 59 14.35 15.77 4.86
C ASN A 59 14.63 14.29 5.10
N ASN A 60 14.45 13.43 4.08
CA ASN A 60 14.54 11.98 4.24
C ASN A 60 13.68 11.43 5.40
N ALA A 61 12.54 12.07 5.67
CA ALA A 61 11.64 11.70 6.77
C ALA A 61 10.82 10.43 6.48
N ILE A 62 10.99 9.79 5.32
CA ILE A 62 10.16 8.68 4.85
C ILE A 62 11.03 7.46 4.60
N THR A 63 10.62 6.31 5.13
CA THR A 63 11.35 5.04 5.03
C THR A 63 10.45 3.96 4.41
N LEU A 64 11.02 3.09 3.59
CA LEU A 64 10.34 1.90 3.08
C LEU A 64 10.58 0.71 4.01
N ILE A 65 9.50 0.01 4.37
CA ILE A 65 9.52 -1.17 5.24
C ILE A 65 8.89 -2.35 4.50
N HIS A 66 9.47 -3.54 4.65
CA HIS A 66 8.94 -4.78 4.10
C HIS A 66 7.79 -5.31 4.98
N LYS A 67 6.67 -5.70 4.39
CA LYS A 67 5.57 -6.40 5.09
C LYS A 67 6.01 -7.81 5.44
N ASP A 68 5.71 -8.29 6.63
CA ASP A 68 6.00 -9.68 7.00
C ASP A 68 5.27 -10.66 6.06
N LYS A 69 5.93 -11.75 5.66
CA LYS A 69 5.46 -12.72 4.63
C LYS A 69 4.18 -13.49 5.02
N SER A 70 3.65 -13.28 6.23
CA SER A 70 2.50 -14.00 6.77
C SER A 70 1.14 -13.67 6.11
N GLN A 71 1.09 -12.77 5.12
CA GLN A 71 -0.16 -12.31 4.47
C GLN A 71 -0.14 -12.47 2.94
N ASP A 72 0.76 -13.29 2.41
CA ASP A 72 0.72 -13.66 1.00
C ASP A 72 -0.44 -14.64 0.78
N THR A 73 -1.51 -14.17 0.13
CA THR A 73 -2.52 -15.08 -0.40
C THR A 73 -1.86 -15.94 -1.45
N VAL A 74 -1.78 -17.25 -1.16
CA VAL A 74 -1.18 -18.20 -2.10
C VAL A 74 -2.02 -18.18 -3.37
N PRO A 75 -1.45 -17.84 -4.54
CA PRO A 75 -2.21 -17.91 -5.77
C PRO A 75 -2.72 -19.34 -5.95
N PRO A 76 -4.01 -19.52 -6.33
CA PRO A 76 -4.56 -20.85 -6.51
C PRO A 76 -3.72 -21.61 -7.52
N LYS A 77 -3.39 -22.85 -7.17
CA LYS A 77 -2.40 -23.65 -7.90
C LYS A 77 -2.88 -24.05 -9.30
N ASP A 78 -4.19 -24.07 -9.53
CA ASP A 78 -4.79 -24.53 -10.77
C ASP A 78 -6.03 -23.70 -11.16
N GLN A 79 -6.30 -23.64 -12.46
CA GLN A 79 -7.42 -22.91 -13.04
C GLN A 79 -8.77 -23.51 -12.60
N ASP A 80 -8.86 -24.84 -12.45
CA ASP A 80 -10.09 -25.51 -12.02
C ASP A 80 -10.49 -25.12 -10.57
N ASP A 81 -9.49 -24.96 -9.70
CA ASP A 81 -9.65 -24.58 -8.30
C ASP A 81 -10.17 -23.13 -8.18
N TRP A 82 -9.58 -22.22 -8.96
CA TRP A 82 -10.03 -20.83 -9.06
C TRP A 82 -11.47 -20.70 -9.58
N TYR A 83 -11.85 -21.52 -10.57
CA TYR A 83 -13.21 -21.54 -11.10
C TYR A 83 -14.22 -22.09 -10.09
N ARG A 84 -13.87 -23.11 -9.31
CA ARG A 84 -14.73 -23.67 -8.25
C ARG A 84 -15.00 -22.68 -7.13
N GLU A 85 -13.98 -21.97 -6.66
CA GLU A 85 -14.14 -20.94 -5.62
C GLU A 85 -14.98 -19.75 -6.10
N LYS A 86 -14.76 -19.29 -7.34
CA LYS A 86 -15.55 -18.19 -7.90
C LYS A 86 -16.96 -18.57 -8.31
N SER A 87 -17.22 -19.83 -8.63
CA SER A 87 -18.59 -20.30 -8.89
C SER A 87 -19.42 -20.33 -7.61
N LYS A 88 -18.82 -20.66 -6.45
CA LYS A 88 -19.52 -20.65 -5.15
C LYS A 88 -19.92 -19.24 -4.70
N SER A 89 -19.12 -18.22 -5.00
CA SER A 89 -19.42 -16.83 -4.62
C SER A 89 -20.43 -16.12 -5.52
N ARG A 90 -20.79 -16.71 -6.67
CA ARG A 90 -21.78 -16.16 -7.62
C ARG A 90 -23.17 -16.82 -7.54
N SER A 91 -23.33 -17.89 -6.76
CA SER A 91 -24.57 -18.66 -6.64
C SER A 91 -25.43 -18.31 -5.41
N SER A 92 -25.15 -17.20 -4.73
CA SER A 92 -26.02 -16.64 -3.68
C SER A 92 -26.60 -15.29 -4.13
N VAL A 93 -27.37 -15.33 -5.22
CA VAL A 93 -28.45 -14.38 -5.57
C VAL A 93 -29.60 -15.22 -6.12
#